data_AF-A0A847G8Y3-F1
#
_entry.id   AF-A0A847G8Y3-F1
#
_cell.length_a   1.000
_cell.length_b   1.000
_cell.length_c   1.000
_cell.angle_alpha   90.00
_cell.angle_beta   90.00
_cell.angle_gamma   90.00
#
_symmetry.space_group_name_H-M   'P 1'
#
loop_
_entity.id
_entity.type
_entity.pdbx_description
1 polymer ?
#
loop_
_entity_poly.entity_id
_entity_poly.type
_entity_poly.pdbx_seq_one_letter_code
_entity_poly.pdbx_strand_id
1 'polypeptide(L)'
;MDSQQKPLSRRAFLRRTGLAAAGAAAFPHIIPGSALGLDGAVAPSNRITVGSIGVGGMGTGNLKGFLGQKRAQVLAVCDVD
;
A
#
# COMPACT_ATOMS: atom_id res chain seq x y z
N MET A 1 -19.52 36.83 -4.27
CA MET A 1 -19.60 36.26 -2.91
C MET A 1 -18.20 35.83 -2.54
N ASP A 2 -17.42 36.75 -1.99
CA ASP A 2 -16.02 36.51 -1.67
C ASP A 2 -15.94 35.75 -0.35
N SER A 3 -15.40 34.53 -0.43
CA SER A 3 -15.16 33.65 0.70
C SER A 3 -14.07 34.25 1.60
N GLN A 4 -14.45 34.91 2.69
CA GLN A 4 -13.51 35.42 3.69
C GLN A 4 -12.73 34.26 4.35
N GLN A 5 -11.44 34.15 4.01
CA GLN A 5 -10.51 33.19 4.63
C GLN A 5 -10.16 33.66 6.05
N LYS A 6 -10.50 32.85 7.07
CA LYS A 6 -10.16 33.15 8.46
C LYS A 6 -8.65 32.95 8.68
N PRO A 7 -7.89 33.95 9.16
CA PRO A 7 -6.45 33.81 9.37
C PRO A 7 -6.14 32.72 10.40
N LEU A 8 -5.17 31.86 10.11
CA LEU A 8 -4.74 30.77 10.98
C LEU A 8 -4.10 31.33 12.25
N SER A 9 -4.75 31.17 13.40
CA SER A 9 -4.18 31.60 14.68
C SER A 9 -3.07 30.66 15.14
N ARG A 10 -2.08 31.20 15.88
CA ARG A 10 -0.99 30.40 16.50
C ARG A 10 -1.53 29.20 17.29
N ARG A 11 -2.61 29.40 18.04
CA ARG A 11 -3.29 28.34 18.81
C ARG A 11 -3.89 27.27 17.90
N ALA A 12 -4.55 27.67 16.83
CA ALA A 12 -5.11 26.74 15.85
C ALA A 12 -4.01 25.93 15.16
N PHE A 13 -2.89 26.58 14.81
CA PHE A 13 -1.71 25.92 14.27
C PHE A 13 -1.16 24.86 15.24
N LEU A 14 -0.84 25.25 16.48
CA LEU A 14 -0.31 24.32 17.49
C LEU A 14 -1.24 23.14 17.79
N ARG A 15 -2.56 23.37 17.84
CA ARG A 15 -3.52 22.27 18.02
C ARG A 15 -3.52 21.30 16.84
N ARG A 16 -3.53 21.82 15.62
CA ARG A 16 -3.55 20.99 14.40
C ARG A 16 -2.26 20.20 14.24
N THR A 17 -1.10 20.83 14.44
CA THR A 17 0.19 20.16 14.35
C THR A 17 0.38 19.15 15.48
N GLY A 18 -0.06 19.46 16.70
CA GLY A 18 -0.05 18.51 17.82
C GLY A 18 -0.89 17.27 17.55
N LEU A 19 -2.11 17.43 17.03
CA LEU A 19 -2.98 16.30 16.65
C LEU A 19 -2.37 15.48 15.50
N ALA A 20 -1.81 16.14 14.48
CA ALA A 20 -1.16 15.46 13.36
C ALA A 20 0.06 14.66 13.82
N ALA A 21 0.90 15.23 14.70
CA ALA A 21 2.07 14.56 15.25
C ALA A 21 1.67 13.35 16.11
N ALA A 22 0.66 13.50 16.97
CA ALA A 22 0.12 12.39 17.76
C ALA A 22 -0.44 11.27 16.86
N GLY A 23 -1.17 11.65 15.80
CA GLY A 23 -1.68 10.69 14.81
C GLY A 23 -0.56 9.95 14.08
N ALA A 24 0.49 10.65 13.65
CA ALA A 24 1.65 10.05 13.00
C ALA A 24 2.41 9.10 13.93
N ALA A 25 2.55 9.44 15.22
CA ALA A 25 3.17 8.58 16.21
C ALA A 25 2.32 7.33 16.53
N ALA A 26 0.99 7.46 16.52
CA ALA A 26 0.08 6.34 16.73
C ALA A 26 -0.08 5.43 15.50
N PHE A 27 0.16 5.95 14.29
CA PHE A 27 -0.08 5.23 13.03
C PHE A 27 0.61 3.86 12.94
N PRO A 28 1.90 3.70 13.28
CA PRO A 28 2.56 2.39 13.24
C PRO A 28 1.97 1.36 14.22
N HIS A 29 1.27 1.80 15.27
CA HIS A 29 0.68 0.92 16.27
C HIS A 29 -0.69 0.35 15.88
N ILE A 30 -1.36 0.94 14.88
CA ILE A 30 -2.69 0.51 14.43
C ILE A 30 -2.67 -0.28 13.11
N ILE A 31 -1.53 -0.32 12.42
CA ILE A 31 -1.36 -1.09 11.19
C ILE A 31 -0.45 -2.31 11.42
N PRO A 32 -0.62 -3.41 10.65
CA PRO A 32 0.29 -4.54 10.71
C PRO A 32 1.72 -4.16 10.31
N GLY A 33 2.72 -4.64 11.03
CA GLY A 33 4.14 -4.41 10.69
C GLY A 33 4.51 -4.90 9.29
N SER A 34 3.82 -5.92 8.77
CA SER A 34 4.01 -6.42 7.40
C SER A 34 3.66 -5.39 6.31
N ALA A 35 2.74 -4.47 6.58
CA ALA A 35 2.42 -3.37 5.67
C ALA A 35 3.58 -2.37 5.56
N LEU A 36 4.36 -2.21 6.64
CA LEU A 36 5.57 -1.41 6.70
C LEU A 36 6.82 -2.16 6.24
N GLY A 37 6.70 -3.45 5.90
CA GLY A 37 7.84 -4.29 5.54
C GLY A 37 8.72 -4.69 6.73
N LEU A 38 8.18 -4.69 7.95
CA LEU A 38 8.88 -5.18 9.14
C LEU A 38 8.98 -6.72 9.12
N ASP A 39 9.87 -7.26 9.95
CA ASP A 39 10.08 -8.70 10.14
C ASP A 39 10.40 -9.49 8.85
N GLY A 40 11.06 -8.83 7.89
CA GLY A 40 11.42 -9.42 6.60
C GLY A 40 10.24 -9.57 5.62
N ALA A 41 9.09 -8.95 5.92
CA ALA A 41 7.99 -8.85 4.99
C ALA A 41 8.34 -7.91 3.83
N VAL A 42 7.84 -8.23 2.63
CA VAL A 42 7.88 -7.29 1.50
C VAL A 42 6.67 -6.38 1.61
N ALA A 43 6.92 -5.09 1.89
CA ALA A 43 5.87 -4.07 1.92
C ALA A 43 5.06 -4.12 0.61
N PRO A 44 3.72 -3.96 0.66
CA PRO A 44 2.88 -4.01 -0.53
C PRO A 44 3.32 -3.04 -1.64
N SER A 45 3.80 -1.84 -1.28
CA SER A 45 4.31 -0.84 -2.22
C SER A 45 5.56 -1.29 -3.00
N ASN A 46 6.25 -2.32 -2.54
CA ASN A 46 7.47 -2.85 -3.15
C ASN A 46 7.22 -4.14 -3.94
N ARG A 47 5.95 -4.56 -4.11
CA ARG A 47 5.57 -5.73 -4.89
C ARG A 47 5.25 -5.35 -6.33
N ILE A 48 5.64 -6.21 -7.26
CA ILE A 48 5.27 -6.09 -8.67
C ILE A 48 3.90 -6.74 -8.86
N THR A 49 2.94 -5.96 -9.35
CA THR A 49 1.64 -6.48 -9.77
C THR A 49 1.79 -7.25 -11.07
N VAL A 50 1.29 -8.49 -11.10
CA VAL A 50 1.39 -9.39 -12.25
C VAL A 50 0.00 -9.77 -12.74
N GLY A 51 -0.22 -9.61 -14.04
CA GLY A 51 -1.32 -10.24 -14.77
C GLY A 51 -0.77 -11.32 -15.70
N SER A 52 -1.47 -12.44 -15.83
CA SER A 52 -1.08 -13.54 -16.72
C SER A 52 -2.15 -13.76 -17.79
N ILE A 53 -1.74 -13.85 -19.05
CA ILE A 53 -2.61 -14.16 -20.20
C ILE A 53 -2.08 -15.42 -20.85
N GLY A 54 -2.93 -16.45 -20.97
CA GLY A 54 -2.54 -17.80 -21.34
C GLY A 54 -1.83 -18.50 -20.19
N VAL A 55 -2.57 -19.33 -19.46
CA VAL A 55 -2.11 -20.10 -18.30
C VAL A 55 -2.01 -21.60 -18.57
N GLY A 56 -2.25 -22.07 -19.80
CA GLY A 56 -1.87 -23.43 -20.24
C GLY A 56 -0.35 -23.65 -20.32
N GLY A 57 0.09 -24.90 -20.46
CA GLY A 57 1.49 -25.28 -20.73
C GLY A 57 2.54 -24.57 -19.86
N MET A 58 3.46 -23.81 -20.50
CA MET A 58 4.49 -23.01 -19.81
C MET A 58 3.89 -21.88 -18.95
N GLY A 59 2.72 -21.37 -19.32
CA GLY A 59 2.00 -20.33 -18.58
C GLY A 59 1.70 -20.76 -17.14
N THR A 60 1.27 -22.01 -16.92
CA THR A 60 1.07 -22.58 -15.58
C THR A 60 2.38 -22.56 -14.76
N GLY A 61 3.50 -22.96 -15.37
CA GLY A 61 4.80 -22.98 -14.70
C GLY A 61 5.25 -21.59 -14.26
N ASN A 62 5.15 -20.63 -15.19
CA ASN A 62 5.48 -19.22 -14.92
C ASN A 62 4.58 -18.63 -13.84
N LEU A 63 3.26 -18.86 -13.92
CA LEU A 63 2.30 -18.39 -12.93
C LEU A 63 2.61 -18.94 -11.54
N LYS A 64 2.89 -20.25 -11.43
CA LYS A 64 3.29 -20.87 -10.15
C LYS A 64 4.57 -20.24 -9.59
N GLY A 65 5.55 -19.94 -10.45
CA GLY A 65 6.77 -19.22 -10.06
C GLY A 65 6.47 -17.85 -9.45
N PHE A 66 5.58 -17.07 -10.07
CA PHE A 66 5.19 -15.76 -9.54
C PHE A 66 4.34 -15.87 -8.26
N LEU A 67 3.44 -16.85 -8.15
CA LEU A 67 2.65 -17.08 -6.93
C LEU A 67 3.54 -17.40 -5.71
N GLY A 68 4.68 -18.07 -5.92
CA GLY A 68 5.65 -18.36 -4.87
C GLY A 68 6.56 -17.18 -4.49
N GLN A 69 6.56 -16.09 -5.28
CA GLN A 69 7.50 -14.99 -5.08
C GLN A 69 6.90 -13.90 -4.17
N LYS A 70 7.50 -13.66 -3.01
CA LYS A 70 7.06 -12.64 -2.03
C LYS A 70 7.02 -11.21 -2.59
N ARG A 71 7.83 -10.96 -3.63
CA ARG A 71 7.92 -9.67 -4.33
C ARG A 71 6.95 -9.52 -5.50
N ALA A 72 6.18 -10.54 -5.81
CA ALA A 72 5.16 -10.50 -6.84
C ALA A 72 3.78 -10.58 -6.19
N GLN A 73 2.80 -9.96 -6.83
CA GLN A 73 1.39 -10.07 -6.48
C GLN A 73 0.63 -10.33 -7.77
N VAL A 74 0.25 -11.59 -7.98
CA VAL A 74 -0.62 -11.95 -9.09
C VAL A 74 -2.03 -11.44 -8.80
N LEU A 75 -2.54 -10.55 -9.65
CA LEU A 75 -3.88 -9.97 -9.49
C LEU A 75 -4.90 -10.49 -10.50
N ALA A 76 -4.45 -10.93 -11.67
CA ALA A 76 -5.36 -11.30 -12.74
C ALA A 76 -4.80 -12.45 -13.58
N VAL A 77 -5.73 -13.27 -14.08
CA VAL A 77 -5.47 -14.32 -15.06
C VAL A 77 -6.52 -14.21 -16.17
N CYS A 78 -6.12 -14.54 -17.39
CA CYS A 78 -6.99 -14.65 -18.56
C CYS A 78 -6.56 -15.87 -19.37
N ASP A 79 -7.52 -16.70 -19.76
CA ASP A 79 -7.33 -17.80 -20.70
C ASP A 79 -8.52 -17.86 -21.67
N VAL A 80 -8.33 -18.51 -22.82
CA VAL A 80 -9.37 -18.72 -23.84
C VAL A 80 -10.19 -19.98 -23.57
N ASP A 81 -9.62 -20.93 -22.83
CA ASP A 81 -10.32 -22.11 -22.31
C ASP A 81 -11.30 -21.73 -21.18
#